data_AF-A0A8H7U9R2-F1
#
_entry.id   AF-A0A8H7U9R2-F1
#
_cell.length_a   1.000
_cell.length_b   1.000
_cell.length_c   1.000
_cell.angle_alpha   90.00
_cell.angle_beta   90.00
_cell.angle_gamma   90.00
#
_symmetry.space_group_name_H-M   'P 1'
#
loop_
_entity.id
_entity.type
_entity.pdbx_description
1 polymer ?
#
loop_
_entity_poly.entity_id
_entity_poly.type
_entity_poly.pdbx_seq_one_letter_code
_entity_poly.pdbx_strand_id
1 'polypeptide(L)'
;MQFSLKSLALLAIALAVSAQDVSTPPDPQAPPSDAGTQLPASSQLPVTESASAPAASSPAASSQPSSASVSVPVSSSASATSSSATPTGSSLNDCLSADPFSTTDYFASIKYTEPLLNTTAFSYEYHNTWKLVTNKVNNENYILYCTSQPPNITLQSKTFIQIPVKKLAVVDTRALGYLDLLGQDDIVYVGNVSNVTTPCVKSNPQLYNMSSSTFSQSAYDLVIFPDNGRSDPHGIGMGMTWSAPPLSLAEWIKYLALFTNQEPAAQQIFDKIKQSYETTRDSINGADISFKRNITFMQYDLPSTKFGVMQDVYFKNLTADAGANLTIPTIAQPGDPSTMRAQLTNSSLVVDFTELVAPNNTFKYWNDFMQYIQPNMTNAANTAFDNAKQHGGLYINDPEAPPFERNLQLWRVDRTASSDGADDFWTRGLARPDLMLLDLVVAQYPDYPGGHTRVFLRDFSDNEASQTADAASYGCGVATNLAIASKQSYSNHTADSPSITFSSTLSLPAIIGLSVGGGLVAIACIAASAVTLSKKIKNRKRFTRLTDVGGEAFDMPRHSQAEEAGLYGRQDFEVDDIPPTGRFGGSGRQMS
;
A
#
# COMPACT_ATOMS: atom_id res chain seq x y z
N MET A 1 11.61 -7.92 -56.66
CA MET A 1 10.46 -8.83 -56.57
C MET A 1 9.18 -8.02 -56.48
N GLN A 2 8.08 -8.52 -57.04
CA GLN A 2 6.75 -7.90 -56.91
C GLN A 2 6.02 -8.50 -55.69
N PHE A 3 5.35 -7.66 -54.90
CA PHE A 3 4.35 -8.12 -53.94
C PHE A 3 2.96 -8.11 -54.60
N SER A 4 2.16 -9.14 -54.33
CA SER A 4 0.82 -9.27 -54.93
C SER A 4 -0.24 -8.51 -54.11
N LEU A 5 -1.12 -7.78 -54.79
CA LEU A 5 -2.19 -7.00 -54.16
C LEU A 5 -3.22 -7.85 -53.39
N LYS A 6 -3.24 -9.18 -53.58
CA LYS A 6 -4.26 -10.07 -52.99
C LYS A 6 -4.32 -10.03 -51.46
N SER A 7 -3.22 -9.75 -50.76
CA SER A 7 -3.19 -9.74 -49.29
C SER A 7 -3.96 -8.57 -48.65
N LEU A 8 -4.14 -7.44 -49.33
CA LEU A 8 -4.95 -6.33 -48.79
C LEU A 8 -6.46 -6.62 -48.87
N ALA A 9 -6.91 -7.44 -49.82
CA ALA A 9 -8.32 -7.69 -50.06
C ALA A 9 -8.99 -8.51 -48.93
N LEU A 10 -8.29 -9.48 -48.33
CA LEU A 10 -8.85 -10.27 -47.23
C LEU A 10 -9.03 -9.44 -45.95
N LEU A 11 -8.14 -8.48 -45.68
CA LEU A 11 -8.18 -7.68 -44.45
C LEU A 11 -9.42 -6.75 -44.40
N ALA A 12 -9.90 -6.30 -45.56
CA ALA A 12 -11.10 -5.47 -45.66
C ALA A 12 -12.41 -6.26 -45.43
N ILE A 13 -12.43 -7.56 -45.73
CA ILE A 13 -13.64 -8.40 -45.61
C ILE A 13 -13.89 -8.80 -44.15
N ALA A 14 -12.83 -9.04 -43.37
CA ALA A 14 -12.94 -9.40 -41.95
C ALA A 14 -13.60 -8.29 -41.09
N LEU A 15 -13.47 -7.02 -41.49
CA LEU A 15 -14.03 -5.86 -40.79
C LEU A 15 -15.53 -5.61 -41.09
N ALA A 16 -16.14 -6.35 -42.00
CA ALA A 16 -17.54 -6.14 -42.43
C ALA A 16 -18.55 -7.11 -41.78
N VAL A 17 -18.08 -8.13 -41.05
CA VAL A 17 -18.94 -9.25 -40.56
C VAL A 17 -19.40 -9.06 -39.11
N SER A 18 -18.75 -8.22 -38.31
CA SER A 18 -19.05 -8.02 -36.89
C SER A 18 -20.16 -6.98 -36.61
N ALA A 19 -21.12 -6.80 -37.52
CA ALA A 19 -22.05 -5.67 -37.51
C ALA A 19 -23.51 -6.03 -37.84
N GLN A 20 -23.97 -7.24 -37.46
CA GLN A 20 -25.37 -7.66 -37.52
C GLN A 20 -25.66 -8.77 -36.50
N ASP A 21 -26.15 -8.39 -35.31
CA ASP A 21 -27.53 -8.71 -34.89
C ASP A 21 -27.85 -8.16 -33.49
N VAL A 22 -29.10 -7.71 -33.29
CA VAL A 22 -29.63 -7.21 -32.01
C VAL A 22 -31.12 -7.56 -31.91
N SER A 23 -31.51 -8.41 -30.95
CA SER A 23 -32.92 -8.54 -30.53
C SER A 23 -33.13 -9.20 -29.16
N THR A 24 -33.37 -8.34 -28.15
CA THR A 24 -34.31 -8.51 -27.01
C THR A 24 -34.08 -9.58 -25.90
N PRO A 25 -34.42 -9.27 -24.63
CA PRO A 25 -34.27 -10.18 -23.48
C PRO A 25 -35.60 -10.84 -23.00
N PRO A 26 -35.55 -11.83 -22.08
CA PRO A 26 -36.67 -12.26 -21.25
C PRO A 26 -36.69 -11.58 -19.85
N ASP A 27 -37.88 -11.48 -19.26
CA ASP A 27 -38.17 -10.87 -17.95
C ASP A 27 -38.27 -11.93 -16.81
N PRO A 28 -38.04 -11.63 -15.51
CA PRO A 28 -37.80 -12.66 -14.48
C PRO A 28 -38.97 -12.91 -13.50
N GLN A 29 -39.28 -14.18 -13.18
CA GLN A 29 -40.04 -14.55 -11.96
C GLN A 29 -39.74 -15.96 -11.40
N ALA A 30 -39.95 -16.07 -10.07
CA ALA A 30 -40.18 -17.26 -9.23
C ALA A 30 -39.00 -18.19 -8.83
N PRO A 31 -38.93 -18.67 -7.56
CA PRO A 31 -37.83 -19.49 -7.03
C PRO A 31 -38.19 -20.99 -6.76
N PRO A 32 -37.19 -21.87 -6.65
CA PRO A 32 -37.27 -23.12 -5.87
C PRO A 32 -36.98 -22.81 -4.37
N SER A 33 -37.83 -23.12 -3.39
CA SER A 33 -38.41 -24.41 -2.94
C SER A 33 -37.48 -25.20 -1.99
N ASP A 34 -37.84 -25.24 -0.70
CA ASP A 34 -37.13 -26.00 0.34
C ASP A 34 -37.07 -27.52 0.07
N ALA A 35 -35.88 -28.09 0.24
CA ALA A 35 -35.68 -29.52 0.43
C ALA A 35 -34.34 -29.76 1.16
N GLY A 36 -34.35 -29.80 2.50
CA GLY A 36 -33.20 -30.28 3.27
C GLY A 36 -33.15 -31.82 3.32
N THR A 37 -31.99 -32.41 3.61
CA THR A 37 -31.83 -33.65 4.42
C THR A 37 -30.34 -33.96 4.70
N GLN A 38 -30.01 -34.04 5.99
CA GLN A 38 -28.93 -34.80 6.65
C GLN A 38 -27.47 -34.70 6.16
N LEU A 39 -26.62 -34.18 7.06
CA LEU A 39 -25.26 -34.68 7.27
C LEU A 39 -25.30 -36.12 7.83
N PRO A 40 -24.42 -37.05 7.39
CA PRO A 40 -24.21 -38.32 8.06
C PRO A 40 -23.29 -38.16 9.29
N ALA A 41 -23.62 -38.82 10.40
CA ALA A 41 -22.84 -38.77 11.64
C ALA A 41 -21.91 -39.98 11.81
N SER A 42 -20.71 -39.76 12.34
CA SER A 42 -19.78 -40.75 12.92
C SER A 42 -18.64 -40.01 13.65
N SER A 43 -18.10 -40.48 14.76
CA SER A 43 -18.56 -41.50 15.73
C SER A 43 -17.81 -41.26 17.06
N GLN A 44 -18.29 -41.83 18.17
CA GLN A 44 -17.85 -41.46 19.53
C GLN A 44 -16.84 -42.44 20.16
N LEU A 45 -15.94 -41.88 21.00
CA LEU A 45 -15.29 -42.50 22.18
C LEU A 45 -14.20 -43.57 21.91
N PRO A 46 -13.31 -43.89 22.90
CA PRO A 46 -13.39 -43.56 24.33
C PRO A 46 -12.24 -42.71 24.93
N VAL A 47 -12.55 -42.21 26.13
CA VAL A 47 -11.63 -41.58 27.09
C VAL A 47 -10.74 -42.64 27.75
N THR A 48 -9.54 -42.25 28.20
CA THR A 48 -8.85 -42.90 29.32
C THR A 48 -8.44 -41.86 30.36
N GLU A 49 -8.61 -42.19 31.64
CA GLU A 49 -8.27 -41.33 32.76
C GLU A 49 -6.79 -41.47 33.15
N SER A 50 -6.21 -40.38 33.66
CA SER A 50 -5.32 -40.52 34.82
C SER A 50 -5.32 -39.23 35.63
N ALA A 51 -5.63 -39.33 36.92
CA ALA A 51 -5.59 -38.22 37.86
C ALA A 51 -4.53 -38.47 38.93
N SER A 52 -3.79 -37.43 39.30
CA SER A 52 -3.05 -37.39 40.57
C SER A 52 -3.11 -35.98 41.15
N ALA A 53 -3.34 -35.92 42.46
CA ALA A 53 -3.71 -34.72 43.20
C ALA A 53 -2.55 -34.28 44.14
N PRO A 54 -2.66 -33.14 44.86
CA PRO A 54 -1.50 -32.31 45.15
C PRO A 54 -0.80 -32.58 46.50
N ALA A 55 0.39 -32.01 46.64
CA ALA A 55 1.08 -31.83 47.91
C ALA A 55 1.24 -30.32 48.21
N ALA A 56 1.09 -29.93 49.47
CA ALA A 56 1.15 -28.54 49.92
C ALA A 56 2.12 -28.37 51.09
N SER A 57 2.82 -27.23 51.16
CA SER A 57 3.31 -26.67 52.43
C SER A 57 3.93 -25.26 52.25
N SER A 58 3.47 -24.31 53.05
CA SER A 58 4.29 -23.20 53.57
C SER A 58 4.64 -23.52 55.04
N PRO A 59 5.61 -22.84 55.70
CA PRO A 59 5.21 -21.65 56.47
C PRO A 59 6.32 -20.58 56.71
N ALA A 60 5.89 -19.46 57.31
CA ALA A 60 6.66 -18.45 58.08
C ALA A 60 7.76 -17.63 57.35
N ALA A 61 8.01 -16.33 57.57
CA ALA A 61 7.53 -15.24 58.47
C ALA A 61 8.59 -14.69 59.45
N SER A 62 9.14 -13.52 59.12
CA SER A 62 9.80 -12.56 60.03
C SER A 62 10.06 -11.24 59.28
N SER A 63 10.21 -10.05 59.87
CA SER A 63 9.45 -9.31 60.91
C SER A 63 10.36 -8.19 61.46
N GLN A 64 10.01 -6.92 61.19
CA GLN A 64 10.52 -5.70 61.86
C GLN A 64 12.02 -5.32 61.71
N PRO A 65 12.41 -4.06 62.06
CA PRO A 65 11.58 -2.84 62.22
C PRO A 65 12.05 -1.64 61.36
N SER A 66 11.15 -0.68 61.16
CA SER A 66 11.47 0.68 60.72
C SER A 66 11.97 1.56 61.88
N SER A 67 12.82 2.55 61.58
CA SER A 67 13.22 3.61 62.51
C SER A 67 12.53 4.92 62.13
N ALA A 68 11.66 5.44 63.00
CA ALA A 68 11.04 6.76 62.85
C ALA A 68 11.90 7.85 63.50
N SER A 69 12.02 9.01 62.83
CA SER A 69 12.58 10.24 63.41
C SER A 69 11.48 11.28 63.58
N VAL A 70 11.31 11.79 64.81
CA VAL A 70 10.22 12.69 65.19
C VAL A 70 10.51 14.14 64.79
N SER A 71 9.49 14.84 64.30
CA SER A 71 9.54 16.26 63.97
C SER A 71 9.29 17.16 65.19
N VAL A 72 9.93 18.33 65.20
CA VAL A 72 9.66 19.41 66.16
C VAL A 72 9.40 20.70 65.37
N PRO A 73 8.27 21.41 65.60
CA PRO A 73 7.97 22.64 64.87
C PRO A 73 8.71 23.84 65.47
N VAL A 74 9.25 24.71 64.61
CA VAL A 74 9.70 26.05 64.98
C VAL A 74 9.04 27.05 64.04
N SER A 75 8.11 27.84 64.56
CA SER A 75 7.45 28.91 63.82
C SER A 75 8.28 30.19 63.89
N SER A 76 8.73 30.69 62.73
CA SER A 76 9.32 32.04 62.59
C SER A 76 8.71 32.76 61.40
N SER A 77 8.30 34.00 61.59
CA SER A 77 7.43 34.73 60.66
C SER A 77 8.14 35.40 59.50
N ALA A 78 7.59 35.19 58.29
CA ALA A 78 7.51 36.12 57.15
C ALA A 78 8.68 37.06 56.82
N SER A 79 9.20 36.91 55.60
CA SER A 79 9.56 38.05 54.75
C SER A 79 9.26 37.69 53.29
N ALA A 80 8.47 38.51 52.62
CA ALA A 80 8.00 38.23 51.27
C ALA A 80 9.13 38.47 50.25
N THR A 81 9.48 37.44 49.48
CA THR A 81 10.30 37.59 48.28
C THR A 81 9.49 37.04 47.11
N SER A 82 9.19 37.88 46.12
CA SER A 82 8.33 37.56 44.98
C SER A 82 9.07 36.68 43.95
N SER A 83 9.31 35.42 44.31
CA SER A 83 9.71 34.39 43.35
C SER A 83 8.54 34.16 42.40
N SER A 84 8.73 34.45 41.12
CA SER A 84 7.75 34.12 40.08
C SER A 84 7.59 32.60 40.03
N ALA A 85 6.47 32.09 40.53
CA ALA A 85 6.14 30.68 40.38
C ALA A 85 5.97 30.36 38.90
N THR A 86 6.97 29.71 38.30
CA THR A 86 6.75 28.91 37.09
C THR A 86 5.58 27.98 37.40
N PRO A 87 4.51 27.94 36.60
CA PRO A 87 3.37 27.09 36.91
C PRO A 87 3.86 25.65 37.01
N THR A 88 3.65 25.03 38.17
CA THR A 88 3.81 23.58 38.34
C THR A 88 2.86 22.93 37.34
N GLY A 89 3.40 22.41 36.25
CA GLY A 89 2.59 21.89 35.15
C GLY A 89 1.62 20.82 35.66
N SER A 90 0.33 21.12 35.59
CA SER A 90 -0.73 20.21 36.00
C SER A 90 -0.55 18.88 35.29
N SER A 91 -0.66 17.78 36.03
CA SER A 91 -0.59 16.46 35.43
C SER A 91 -1.78 16.27 34.49
N LEU A 92 -1.58 15.56 33.39
CA LEU A 92 -2.67 15.11 32.54
C LEU A 92 -3.67 14.20 33.29
N ASN A 93 -3.29 13.62 34.42
CA ASN A 93 -4.22 12.89 35.30
C ASN A 93 -5.15 13.84 36.08
N ASP A 94 -4.77 15.10 36.29
CA ASP A 94 -5.51 16.04 37.15
C ASP A 94 -6.81 16.48 36.47
N CYS A 95 -6.84 16.54 35.13
CA CYS A 95 -8.04 16.97 34.39
C CYS A 95 -9.24 16.05 34.54
N LEU A 96 -9.07 14.78 34.91
CA LEU A 96 -10.17 13.88 35.27
C LEU A 96 -11.02 14.45 36.43
N SER A 97 -10.41 15.26 37.30
CA SER A 97 -11.08 15.93 38.43
C SER A 97 -11.49 17.39 38.16
N ALA A 98 -11.12 17.95 37.01
CA ALA A 98 -11.29 19.37 36.72
C ALA A 98 -12.70 19.73 36.21
N ASP A 99 -13.03 21.02 36.32
CA ASP A 99 -14.23 21.60 35.69
C ASP A 99 -14.09 21.62 34.15
N PRO A 100 -15.13 21.26 33.37
CA PRO A 100 -15.09 21.26 31.90
C PRO A 100 -14.71 22.58 31.24
N PHE A 101 -14.82 23.72 31.94
CA PHE A 101 -14.48 25.06 31.45
C PHE A 101 -13.24 25.66 32.14
N SER A 102 -12.38 24.83 32.74
CA SER A 102 -11.14 25.28 33.36
C SER A 102 -10.26 26.12 32.43
N THR A 103 -9.63 27.16 32.97
CA THR A 103 -8.64 28.00 32.27
C THR A 103 -7.25 27.36 32.16
N THR A 104 -7.06 26.16 32.74
CA THR A 104 -5.79 25.41 32.70
C THR A 104 -5.73 24.55 31.44
N ASP A 105 -4.71 24.76 30.60
CA ASP A 105 -4.46 23.94 29.41
C ASP A 105 -3.75 22.63 29.80
N TYR A 106 -4.55 21.58 30.05
CA TYR A 106 -4.04 20.27 30.48
C TYR A 106 -3.36 19.48 29.36
N PHE A 107 -3.52 19.91 28.09
CA PHE A 107 -2.84 19.27 26.96
C PHE A 107 -1.53 19.96 26.58
N ALA A 108 -1.16 21.08 27.22
CA ALA A 108 0.01 21.89 26.87
C ALA A 108 1.33 21.09 26.73
N SER A 109 1.49 20.01 27.51
CA SER A 109 2.68 19.14 27.48
C SER A 109 2.62 18.00 26.45
N ILE A 110 1.48 17.77 25.79
CA ILE A 110 1.28 16.67 24.83
C ILE A 110 0.99 17.12 23.39
N LYS A 111 0.65 18.40 23.14
CA LYS A 111 0.26 18.86 21.79
C LYS A 111 1.31 18.52 20.73
N TYR A 112 0.85 18.08 19.56
CA TYR A 112 1.69 17.93 18.37
C TYR A 112 2.44 19.23 18.07
N THR A 113 3.77 19.14 17.99
CA THR A 113 4.65 20.27 17.64
C THR A 113 4.80 20.44 16.13
N GLU A 114 4.77 19.35 15.39
CA GLU A 114 4.85 19.34 13.93
C GLU A 114 3.46 19.32 13.28
N PRO A 115 3.29 19.94 12.10
CA PRO A 115 2.04 19.86 11.34
C PRO A 115 1.79 18.44 10.80
N LEU A 116 0.51 18.13 10.56
CA LEU A 116 0.11 16.98 9.74
C LEU A 116 0.57 17.16 8.29
N LEU A 117 0.68 16.07 7.53
CA LEU A 117 0.91 16.14 6.09
C LEU A 117 -0.26 16.87 5.40
N ASN A 118 0.05 17.54 4.29
CA ASN A 118 -0.94 18.23 3.44
C ASN A 118 -2.01 17.30 2.83
N THR A 119 -1.74 15.99 2.80
CA THR A 119 -2.61 14.92 2.31
C THR A 119 -3.43 14.26 3.42
N THR A 120 -3.33 14.71 4.67
CA THR A 120 -3.86 13.99 5.82
C THR A 120 -5.36 14.19 6.02
N ALA A 121 -6.04 13.04 6.11
CA ALA A 121 -7.48 12.84 6.10
C ALA A 121 -8.21 13.14 7.44
N PHE A 122 -7.53 13.76 8.39
CA PHE A 122 -8.13 14.26 9.63
C PHE A 122 -7.56 15.63 10.03
N SER A 123 -8.16 16.27 11.03
CA SER A 123 -7.65 17.50 11.67
C SER A 123 -8.07 17.55 13.14
N TYR A 124 -7.39 18.37 13.95
CA TYR A 124 -7.66 18.55 15.36
C TYR A 124 -7.58 20.02 15.78
N GLU A 125 -8.27 20.38 16.87
CA GLU A 125 -8.14 21.65 17.58
C GLU A 125 -8.04 21.36 19.09
N TYR A 126 -7.14 22.07 19.79
CA TYR A 126 -6.95 21.91 21.25
C TYR A 126 -7.58 23.07 22.01
N HIS A 127 -8.50 22.74 22.92
CA HIS A 127 -8.95 23.63 23.98
C HIS A 127 -8.37 23.16 25.32
N ASN A 128 -8.65 23.88 26.40
CA ASN A 128 -7.99 23.66 27.69
C ASN A 128 -8.22 22.27 28.31
N THR A 129 -9.43 21.74 28.14
CA THR A 129 -9.99 20.57 28.82
C THR A 129 -10.54 19.51 27.86
N TRP A 130 -10.71 19.89 26.58
CA TRP A 130 -11.21 19.04 25.50
C TRP A 130 -10.55 19.37 24.16
N LYS A 131 -10.64 18.46 23.20
CA LYS A 131 -10.12 18.57 21.83
C LYS A 131 -11.27 18.37 20.83
N LEU A 132 -11.29 19.12 19.74
CA LEU A 132 -12.09 18.77 18.57
C LEU A 132 -11.25 17.89 17.66
N VAL A 133 -11.81 16.81 17.12
CA VAL A 133 -11.16 15.96 16.11
C VAL A 133 -12.14 15.71 14.97
N THR A 134 -11.72 15.98 13.74
CA THR A 134 -12.53 15.81 12.51
C THR A 134 -11.91 14.74 11.63
N ASN A 135 -12.64 13.66 11.37
CA ASN A 135 -12.35 12.72 10.28
C ASN A 135 -12.95 13.31 8.98
N LYS A 136 -12.08 13.68 8.03
CA LYS A 136 -12.44 14.35 6.77
C LYS A 136 -12.95 13.37 5.70
N VAL A 137 -12.70 12.06 5.85
CA VAL A 137 -13.20 11.02 4.92
C VAL A 137 -14.68 10.78 5.15
N ASN A 138 -15.08 10.68 6.42
CA ASN A 138 -16.46 10.38 6.80
C ASN A 138 -17.31 11.63 7.09
N ASN A 139 -16.67 12.82 7.17
CA ASN A 139 -17.27 14.05 7.67
C ASN A 139 -17.83 13.89 9.10
N GLU A 140 -17.06 13.24 9.97
CA GLU A 140 -17.40 12.97 11.38
C GLU A 140 -16.55 13.82 12.32
N ASN A 141 -17.21 14.50 13.27
CA ASN A 141 -16.56 15.30 14.32
C ASN A 141 -16.70 14.61 15.69
N TYR A 142 -15.63 14.62 16.48
CA TYR A 142 -15.55 14.01 17.82
C TYR A 142 -15.07 15.05 18.82
N ILE A 143 -15.72 15.11 19.99
CA ILE A 143 -15.28 15.94 21.11
C ILE A 143 -14.61 15.03 22.14
N LEU A 144 -13.30 15.18 22.30
CA LEU A 144 -12.50 14.36 23.21
C LEU A 144 -12.26 15.14 24.49
N TYR A 145 -12.82 14.73 25.62
CA TYR A 145 -12.76 15.49 26.87
C TYR A 145 -12.07 14.72 28.00
N CYS A 146 -11.22 15.41 28.78
CA CYS A 146 -10.54 14.77 29.92
C CYS A 146 -11.40 14.78 31.20
N THR A 147 -12.33 15.73 31.32
CA THR A 147 -13.06 16.01 32.57
C THR A 147 -14.06 14.92 32.97
N SER A 148 -14.44 14.89 34.25
CA SER A 148 -15.41 13.92 34.80
C SER A 148 -16.81 13.98 34.16
N GLN A 149 -17.11 15.06 33.43
CA GLN A 149 -18.31 15.26 32.61
C GLN A 149 -17.91 15.89 31.27
N PRO A 150 -18.67 15.69 30.19
CA PRO A 150 -18.44 16.35 28.90
C PRO A 150 -18.68 17.87 28.99
N PRO A 151 -17.97 18.68 28.20
CA PRO A 151 -18.22 20.12 28.12
C PRO A 151 -19.59 20.39 27.49
N ASN A 152 -20.37 21.28 28.12
CA ASN A 152 -21.68 21.69 27.60
C ASN A 152 -21.50 22.74 26.47
N ILE A 153 -21.21 22.27 25.26
CA ILE A 153 -20.91 23.11 24.09
C ILE A 153 -21.79 22.79 22.88
N THR A 154 -22.28 23.83 22.21
CA THR A 154 -23.16 23.73 21.03
C THR A 154 -22.34 23.62 19.74
N LEU A 155 -21.60 22.52 19.58
CA LEU A 155 -20.90 22.18 18.33
C LEU A 155 -21.49 20.93 17.68
N GLN A 156 -21.42 20.85 16.35
CA GLN A 156 -21.85 19.66 15.61
C GLN A 156 -20.82 18.53 15.75
N SER A 157 -21.01 17.68 16.74
CA SER A 157 -20.27 16.44 16.97
C SER A 157 -21.15 15.20 16.73
N LYS A 158 -20.54 14.10 16.30
CA LYS A 158 -21.13 12.76 16.33
C LYS A 158 -21.28 12.25 17.76
N THR A 159 -20.23 12.36 18.57
CA THR A 159 -20.21 11.90 19.97
C THR A 159 -19.13 12.63 20.79
N PHE A 160 -19.24 12.47 22.11
CA PHE A 160 -18.31 12.95 23.12
C PHE A 160 -17.62 11.73 23.76
N ILE A 161 -16.28 11.66 23.68
CA ILE A 161 -15.49 10.53 24.19
C ILE A 161 -14.59 11.02 25.32
N GLN A 162 -14.60 10.31 26.46
CA GLN A 162 -13.72 10.62 27.58
C GLN A 162 -12.30 10.10 27.29
N ILE A 163 -11.27 10.90 27.56
CA ILE A 163 -9.87 10.59 27.26
C ILE A 163 -8.98 10.69 28.51
N PRO A 164 -7.94 9.84 28.66
CA PRO A 164 -7.49 8.82 27.72
C PRO A 164 -8.35 7.55 27.78
N VAL A 165 -8.76 7.05 26.61
CA VAL A 165 -9.38 5.72 26.46
C VAL A 165 -8.36 4.63 26.83
N LYS A 166 -8.84 3.49 27.35
CA LYS A 166 -7.98 2.37 27.80
C LYS A 166 -8.40 1.05 27.20
N LYS A 167 -9.71 0.78 27.15
CA LYS A 167 -10.30 -0.45 26.62
C LYS A 167 -10.85 -0.25 25.22
N LEU A 168 -10.45 -1.12 24.31
CA LEU A 168 -10.70 -0.94 22.89
C LEU A 168 -11.49 -2.10 22.29
N ALA A 169 -12.40 -1.77 21.37
CA ALA A 169 -12.96 -2.70 20.41
C ALA A 169 -12.50 -2.30 19.00
N VAL A 170 -11.99 -3.24 18.21
CA VAL A 170 -11.28 -2.95 16.97
C VAL A 170 -11.92 -3.72 15.81
N VAL A 171 -13.00 -3.14 15.28
CA VAL A 171 -13.78 -3.73 14.18
C VAL A 171 -13.01 -3.66 12.86
N ASP A 172 -12.23 -2.59 12.67
CA ASP A 172 -11.18 -2.57 11.64
C ASP A 172 -9.87 -3.15 12.19
N THR A 173 -9.59 -4.43 11.95
CA THR A 173 -8.35 -5.07 12.42
C THR A 173 -7.08 -4.44 11.83
N ARG A 174 -7.19 -3.65 10.75
CA ARG A 174 -6.07 -2.84 10.22
C ARG A 174 -5.64 -1.72 11.16
N ALA A 175 -6.49 -1.33 12.12
CA ALA A 175 -6.13 -0.37 13.16
C ALA A 175 -5.19 -0.98 14.23
N LEU A 176 -5.12 -2.31 14.37
CA LEU A 176 -4.29 -2.98 15.36
C LEU A 176 -2.80 -2.62 15.21
N GLY A 177 -2.24 -2.62 14.00
CA GLY A 177 -0.81 -2.28 13.79
C GLY A 177 -0.41 -0.86 14.22
N TYR A 178 -1.36 0.07 14.35
CA TYR A 178 -1.13 1.40 14.91
C TYR A 178 -1.21 1.38 16.45
N LEU A 179 -2.15 0.61 17.00
CA LEU A 179 -2.31 0.38 18.43
C LEU A 179 -1.12 -0.41 19.02
N ASP A 180 -0.60 -1.38 18.28
CA ASP A 180 0.61 -2.13 18.60
C ASP A 180 1.81 -1.20 18.79
N LEU A 181 2.01 -0.24 17.87
CA LEU A 181 3.08 0.77 17.96
C LEU A 181 2.89 1.72 19.16
N LEU A 182 1.63 2.03 19.50
CA LEU A 182 1.23 2.81 20.68
C LEU A 182 1.17 1.97 21.98
N GLY A 183 1.49 0.68 21.94
CA GLY A 183 1.45 -0.21 23.10
C GLY A 183 0.04 -0.33 23.73
N GLN A 184 -1.01 -0.27 22.91
CA GLN A 184 -2.40 -0.38 23.33
C GLN A 184 -2.90 -1.82 23.13
N ASP A 185 -3.02 -2.56 24.22
CA ASP A 185 -3.14 -4.03 24.20
C ASP A 185 -4.34 -4.59 25.00
N ASP A 186 -5.15 -3.75 25.66
CA ASP A 186 -6.44 -4.09 26.29
C ASP A 186 -7.56 -4.08 25.23
N ILE A 187 -7.42 -4.97 24.25
CA ILE A 187 -8.38 -5.18 23.16
C ILE A 187 -9.40 -6.25 23.58
N VAL A 188 -10.66 -5.84 23.72
CA VAL A 188 -11.75 -6.69 24.24
C VAL A 188 -12.53 -7.36 23.12
N TYR A 189 -12.76 -6.65 22.01
CA TYR A 189 -13.44 -7.18 20.81
C TYR A 189 -12.68 -6.85 19.52
N VAL A 190 -12.80 -7.71 18.51
CA VAL A 190 -12.27 -7.49 17.15
C VAL A 190 -13.31 -7.83 16.07
N GLY A 191 -13.21 -7.19 14.91
CA GLY A 191 -14.15 -7.41 13.80
C GLY A 191 -14.08 -8.80 13.17
N ASN A 192 -12.90 -9.41 13.16
CA ASN A 192 -12.68 -10.82 12.84
C ASN A 192 -11.52 -11.35 13.68
N VAL A 193 -11.75 -12.45 14.42
CA VAL A 193 -10.75 -13.06 15.31
C VAL A 193 -9.60 -13.72 14.54
N SER A 194 -9.85 -14.28 13.36
CA SER A 194 -8.82 -14.93 12.53
C SER A 194 -7.84 -13.93 11.90
N ASN A 195 -8.23 -12.65 11.78
CA ASN A 195 -7.39 -11.58 11.22
C ASN A 195 -6.55 -10.86 12.29
N VAL A 196 -6.43 -11.44 13.50
CA VAL A 196 -5.52 -10.94 14.55
C VAL A 196 -4.18 -11.64 14.39
N THR A 197 -3.24 -10.96 13.74
CA THR A 197 -1.87 -11.46 13.49
C THR A 197 -0.86 -10.94 14.52
N THR A 198 -1.21 -9.89 15.27
CA THR A 198 -0.35 -9.24 16.26
C THR A 198 -0.16 -10.08 17.53
N PRO A 199 1.09 -10.28 18.00
CA PRO A 199 1.39 -10.91 19.27
C PRO A 199 1.34 -9.92 20.46
N CYS A 200 1.00 -8.65 20.24
CA CYS A 200 1.05 -7.61 21.28
C CYS A 200 -0.19 -7.60 22.19
N VAL A 201 -1.33 -8.14 21.74
CA VAL A 201 -2.60 -8.09 22.48
C VAL A 201 -2.56 -9.02 23.69
N LYS A 202 -2.85 -8.49 24.90
CA LYS A 202 -2.71 -9.23 26.17
C LYS A 202 -3.73 -10.36 26.37
N SER A 203 -4.87 -10.29 25.71
CA SER A 203 -6.03 -11.17 25.89
C SER A 203 -6.60 -11.59 24.55
N ASN A 204 -7.03 -12.85 24.40
CA ASN A 204 -7.68 -13.32 23.17
C ASN A 204 -9.01 -12.55 22.94
N PRO A 205 -9.07 -11.62 21.97
CA PRO A 205 -10.20 -10.72 21.83
C PRO A 205 -11.42 -11.49 21.30
N GLN A 206 -12.62 -11.09 21.74
CA GLN A 206 -13.85 -11.76 21.31
C GLN A 206 -14.37 -11.17 20.00
N LEU A 207 -15.21 -11.91 19.27
CA LEU A 207 -15.81 -11.36 18.05
C LEU A 207 -16.76 -10.19 18.38
N TYR A 208 -16.60 -9.06 17.68
CA TYR A 208 -17.52 -7.93 17.77
C TYR A 208 -18.87 -8.29 17.13
N ASN A 209 -19.76 -8.90 17.91
CA ASN A 209 -21.09 -9.31 17.47
C ASN A 209 -22.17 -8.76 18.41
N MET A 210 -22.81 -7.67 18.01
CA MET A 210 -23.88 -7.00 18.76
C MET A 210 -25.15 -7.86 18.95
N SER A 211 -25.28 -8.99 18.24
CA SER A 211 -26.37 -9.96 18.46
C SER A 211 -26.06 -11.04 19.51
N SER A 212 -24.81 -11.11 19.99
CA SER A 212 -24.40 -12.10 20.99
C SER A 212 -24.90 -11.73 22.39
N SER A 213 -25.42 -12.71 23.12
CA SER A 213 -25.80 -12.55 24.54
C SER A 213 -24.63 -12.28 25.49
N THR A 214 -23.39 -12.42 25.01
CA THR A 214 -22.14 -12.10 25.73
C THR A 214 -21.52 -10.77 25.32
N PHE A 215 -22.15 -10.03 24.41
CA PHE A 215 -21.68 -8.70 23.98
C PHE A 215 -22.11 -7.61 24.96
N SER A 216 -21.21 -6.68 25.30
CA SER A 216 -21.56 -5.49 26.07
C SER A 216 -20.79 -4.26 25.59
N GLN A 217 -21.53 -3.18 25.30
CA GLN A 217 -20.96 -1.86 24.99
C GLN A 217 -20.29 -1.20 26.20
N SER A 218 -20.50 -1.72 27.42
CA SER A 218 -19.83 -1.27 28.64
C SER A 218 -18.47 -1.93 28.89
N ALA A 219 -18.03 -2.84 28.00
CA ALA A 219 -16.76 -3.54 28.13
C ALA A 219 -15.58 -2.77 27.50
N TYR A 220 -15.85 -1.72 26.71
CA TYR A 220 -14.84 -0.88 26.04
C TYR A 220 -15.19 0.62 26.16
N ASP A 221 -14.16 1.46 26.10
CA ASP A 221 -14.28 2.93 26.16
C ASP A 221 -14.41 3.54 24.75
N LEU A 222 -13.96 2.81 23.72
CA LEU A 222 -13.90 3.23 22.32
C LEU A 222 -14.07 2.01 21.38
N VAL A 223 -14.79 2.17 20.28
CA VAL A 223 -14.85 1.19 19.18
C VAL A 223 -14.44 1.80 17.84
N ILE A 224 -13.53 1.13 17.13
CA ILE A 224 -12.91 1.59 15.89
C ILE A 224 -13.49 0.82 14.69
N PHE A 225 -14.14 1.53 13.77
CA PHE A 225 -14.75 0.99 12.55
C PHE A 225 -13.95 1.37 11.28
N PRO A 226 -14.02 0.55 10.20
CA PRO A 226 -13.22 0.78 8.98
C PRO A 226 -13.75 1.93 8.12
N ASP A 227 -15.06 2.13 8.18
CA ASP A 227 -15.84 3.17 7.56
C ASP A 227 -16.17 4.26 8.59
N ASN A 228 -17.44 4.65 8.72
CA ASN A 228 -17.92 5.57 9.75
C ASN A 228 -18.06 4.88 11.12
N GLY A 229 -18.14 5.66 12.19
CA GLY A 229 -18.35 5.15 13.56
C GLY A 229 -19.71 4.50 13.85
N ARG A 230 -20.53 4.26 12.81
CA ARG A 230 -21.88 3.66 12.85
C ARG A 230 -22.82 4.33 13.86
N SER A 231 -23.76 3.59 14.44
CA SER A 231 -24.71 4.07 15.45
C SER A 231 -24.21 3.88 16.89
N ASP A 232 -22.91 3.63 17.09
CA ASP A 232 -22.36 3.36 18.41
C ASP A 232 -21.95 4.66 19.13
N PRO A 233 -22.34 4.88 20.40
CA PRO A 233 -21.99 6.09 21.14
C PRO A 233 -20.48 6.23 21.40
N HIS A 234 -19.73 5.14 21.42
CA HIS A 234 -18.27 5.14 21.54
C HIS A 234 -17.58 4.89 20.18
N GLY A 235 -18.35 4.97 19.08
CA GLY A 235 -17.91 4.61 17.74
C GLY A 235 -17.19 5.70 16.99
N ILE A 236 -15.94 5.43 16.61
CA ILE A 236 -15.15 6.25 15.69
C ILE A 236 -14.94 5.53 14.36
N GLY A 237 -14.96 6.31 13.28
CA GLY A 237 -14.59 5.84 11.96
C GLY A 237 -13.10 6.07 11.68
N MET A 238 -12.50 5.15 10.94
CA MET A 238 -11.23 5.34 10.24
C MET A 238 -11.50 5.95 8.85
N GLY A 239 -10.50 5.93 7.97
CA GLY A 239 -10.63 6.37 6.58
C GLY A 239 -9.53 5.80 5.69
N MET A 240 -9.04 4.61 6.03
CA MET A 240 -7.87 4.00 5.39
C MET A 240 -8.25 3.40 4.03
N THR A 241 -8.04 4.18 2.96
CA THR A 241 -8.29 3.81 1.58
C THR A 241 -7.01 3.92 0.73
N TRP A 242 -6.93 3.13 -0.34
CA TRP A 242 -5.77 3.14 -1.25
C TRP A 242 -5.62 4.43 -2.05
N SER A 243 -6.61 5.34 -1.99
CA SER A 243 -6.57 6.68 -2.57
C SER A 243 -5.61 7.65 -1.87
N ALA A 244 -4.99 7.24 -0.75
CA ALA A 244 -3.98 8.02 -0.03
C ALA A 244 -2.54 7.51 -0.28
N PRO A 245 -1.52 8.39 -0.29
CA PRO A 245 -0.11 7.98 -0.29
C PRO A 245 0.27 7.14 0.95
N PRO A 246 1.32 6.28 0.87
CA PRO A 246 1.69 5.39 1.97
C PRO A 246 1.95 6.09 3.32
N LEU A 247 2.69 7.20 3.31
CA LEU A 247 2.94 7.99 4.54
C LEU A 247 1.68 8.67 5.10
N SER A 248 0.70 9.00 4.25
CA SER A 248 -0.59 9.55 4.67
C SER A 248 -1.49 8.49 5.32
N LEU A 249 -1.25 7.20 5.05
CA LEU A 249 -1.84 6.10 5.82
C LEU A 249 -1.14 5.92 7.16
N ALA A 250 0.20 5.93 7.20
CA ALA A 250 0.95 5.85 8.45
C ALA A 250 0.59 6.96 9.46
N GLU A 251 0.24 8.18 9.01
CA GLU A 251 -0.13 9.28 9.92
C GLU A 251 -1.47 9.04 10.67
N TRP A 252 -2.27 8.02 10.34
CA TRP A 252 -3.41 7.62 11.18
C TRP A 252 -3.01 7.18 12.60
N ILE A 253 -1.72 6.89 12.87
CA ILE A 253 -1.22 6.74 14.25
C ILE A 253 -1.47 8.01 15.07
N LYS A 254 -1.31 9.19 14.46
CA LYS A 254 -1.53 10.47 15.13
C LYS A 254 -3.01 10.75 15.39
N TYR A 255 -3.91 10.22 14.55
CA TYR A 255 -5.35 10.28 14.80
C TYR A 255 -5.73 9.46 16.04
N LEU A 256 -5.32 8.18 16.09
CA LEU A 256 -5.65 7.29 17.20
C LEU A 256 -5.06 7.76 18.53
N ALA A 257 -3.85 8.33 18.52
CA ALA A 257 -3.20 8.83 19.72
C ALA A 257 -3.89 10.05 20.37
N LEU A 258 -4.74 10.79 19.65
CA LEU A 258 -5.56 11.87 20.24
C LEU A 258 -6.56 11.34 21.27
N PHE A 259 -7.01 10.08 21.11
CA PHE A 259 -7.95 9.40 21.99
C PHE A 259 -7.26 8.77 23.21
N THR A 260 -6.02 8.30 23.07
CA THR A 260 -5.24 7.67 24.15
C THR A 260 -4.31 8.64 24.89
N ASN A 261 -4.28 9.92 24.48
CA ASN A 261 -3.36 10.98 24.93
C ASN A 261 -1.87 10.63 24.74
N GLN A 262 -1.51 10.13 23.57
CA GLN A 262 -0.15 9.66 23.26
C GLN A 262 0.50 10.40 22.09
N GLU A 263 0.03 11.62 21.81
CA GLU A 263 0.51 12.46 20.71
C GLU A 263 2.06 12.59 20.65
N PRO A 264 2.81 12.77 21.76
CA PRO A 264 4.28 12.81 21.71
C PRO A 264 4.92 11.49 21.27
N ALA A 265 4.32 10.35 21.62
CA ALA A 265 4.80 9.03 21.20
C ALA A 265 4.45 8.78 19.72
N ALA A 266 3.22 9.09 19.31
CA ALA A 266 2.76 8.97 17.93
C ALA A 266 3.57 9.84 16.97
N GLN A 267 3.94 11.06 17.39
CA GLN A 267 4.84 11.94 16.65
C GLN A 267 6.22 11.27 16.45
N GLN A 268 6.87 10.82 17.53
CA GLN A 268 8.19 10.17 17.45
C GLN A 268 8.19 8.86 16.64
N ILE A 269 7.11 8.08 16.72
CA ILE A 269 6.92 6.87 15.91
C ILE A 269 6.78 7.23 14.42
N PHE A 270 5.88 8.17 14.11
CA PHE A 270 5.62 8.61 12.76
C PHE A 270 6.86 9.22 12.10
N ASP A 271 7.62 10.04 12.81
CA ASP A 271 8.83 10.68 12.30
C ASP A 271 9.91 9.64 11.95
N LYS A 272 10.05 8.56 12.75
CA LYS A 272 10.96 7.46 12.44
C LYS A 272 10.52 6.65 11.23
N ILE A 273 9.22 6.33 11.14
CA ILE A 273 8.64 5.62 9.98
C ILE A 273 8.84 6.44 8.71
N LYS A 274 8.52 7.74 8.76
CA LYS A 274 8.77 8.70 7.68
C LYS A 274 10.26 8.75 7.32
N GLN A 275 11.16 8.96 8.28
CA GLN A 275 12.59 9.03 8.03
C GLN A 275 13.13 7.74 7.39
N SER A 276 12.65 6.57 7.82
CA SER A 276 13.02 5.25 7.28
C SER A 276 12.52 5.08 5.83
N TYR A 277 11.27 5.44 5.57
CA TYR A 277 10.65 5.44 4.24
C TYR A 277 11.40 6.37 3.27
N GLU A 278 11.58 7.63 3.67
CA GLU A 278 12.22 8.65 2.83
C GLU A 278 13.69 8.34 2.59
N THR A 279 14.42 7.81 3.58
CA THR A 279 15.82 7.38 3.38
C THR A 279 15.93 6.20 2.42
N THR A 280 14.97 5.27 2.45
CA THR A 280 14.91 4.15 1.49
C THR A 280 14.59 4.64 0.08
N ARG A 281 13.53 5.45 -0.07
CA ARG A 281 13.13 6.12 -1.32
C ARG A 281 14.29 6.88 -1.96
N ASP A 282 14.97 7.73 -1.20
CA ASP A 282 16.02 8.61 -1.69
C ASP A 282 17.33 7.83 -2.01
N SER A 283 17.54 6.68 -1.37
CA SER A 283 18.65 5.78 -1.70
C SER A 283 18.40 5.04 -3.02
N ILE A 284 17.19 4.50 -3.25
CA ILE A 284 16.90 3.73 -4.47
C ILE A 284 16.61 4.60 -5.69
N ASN A 285 15.97 5.77 -5.52
CA ASN A 285 15.82 6.73 -6.62
C ASN A 285 17.09 7.55 -6.91
N GLY A 286 18.08 7.54 -6.00
CA GLY A 286 19.42 8.06 -6.23
C GLY A 286 20.42 7.03 -6.79
N ALA A 287 20.01 5.77 -6.99
CA ALA A 287 20.87 4.68 -7.46
C ALA A 287 21.04 4.69 -9.00
N ASP A 288 22.20 4.23 -9.48
CA ASP A 288 22.45 4.07 -10.92
C ASP A 288 21.81 2.78 -11.44
N ILE A 289 20.51 2.85 -11.74
CA ILE A 289 19.70 1.71 -12.20
C ILE A 289 19.36 1.91 -13.68
N SER A 290 20.01 1.16 -14.56
CA SER A 290 19.80 1.27 -16.01
C SER A 290 18.53 0.59 -16.51
N PHE A 291 17.99 -0.37 -15.75
CA PHE A 291 16.80 -1.16 -16.11
C PHE A 291 15.83 -1.24 -14.92
N LYS A 292 15.02 -0.18 -14.72
CA LYS A 292 13.97 -0.14 -13.70
C LYS A 292 12.95 -1.26 -13.92
N ARG A 293 12.61 -1.99 -12.85
CA ARG A 293 11.64 -3.10 -12.88
C ARG A 293 10.22 -2.59 -13.13
N ASN A 294 9.45 -3.37 -13.88
CA ASN A 294 8.02 -3.18 -14.08
C ASN A 294 7.26 -4.07 -13.08
N ILE A 295 6.52 -3.48 -12.15
CA ILE A 295 5.82 -4.21 -11.07
C ILE A 295 4.31 -4.22 -11.35
N THR A 296 3.68 -5.37 -11.20
CA THR A 296 2.20 -5.49 -11.20
C THR A 296 1.73 -5.92 -9.82
N PHE A 297 0.76 -5.20 -9.27
CA PHE A 297 0.01 -5.59 -8.06
C PHE A 297 -1.36 -6.12 -8.47
N MET A 298 -1.76 -7.28 -7.99
CA MET A 298 -3.01 -7.93 -8.38
C MET A 298 -3.70 -8.63 -7.20
N GLN A 299 -5.01 -8.80 -7.29
CA GLN A 299 -5.81 -9.53 -6.30
C GLN A 299 -6.99 -10.21 -7.00
N TYR A 300 -7.25 -11.49 -6.68
CA TYR A 300 -8.42 -12.24 -7.16
C TYR A 300 -9.64 -11.96 -6.29
N ASP A 301 -10.70 -11.48 -6.91
CA ASP A 301 -12.02 -11.34 -6.31
C ASP A 301 -12.83 -12.63 -6.52
N LEU A 302 -13.00 -13.41 -5.44
CA LEU A 302 -13.73 -14.67 -5.46
C LEU A 302 -15.18 -14.55 -6.01
N PRO A 303 -15.98 -13.53 -5.64
CA PRO A 303 -17.35 -13.35 -6.15
C PRO A 303 -17.45 -13.09 -7.66
N SER A 304 -16.59 -12.23 -8.24
CA SER A 304 -16.61 -11.93 -9.68
C SER A 304 -15.77 -12.88 -10.53
N THR A 305 -15.03 -13.80 -9.89
CA THR A 305 -14.11 -14.79 -10.46
C THR A 305 -13.00 -14.20 -11.33
N LYS A 306 -12.49 -13.03 -10.93
CA LYS A 306 -11.55 -12.23 -11.72
C LYS A 306 -10.47 -11.59 -10.87
N PHE A 307 -9.30 -11.37 -11.48
CA PHE A 307 -8.27 -10.49 -10.93
C PHE A 307 -8.55 -9.02 -11.26
N GLY A 308 -8.42 -8.16 -10.25
CA GLY A 308 -8.19 -6.74 -10.43
C GLY A 308 -6.71 -6.40 -10.28
N VAL A 309 -6.25 -5.36 -10.98
CA VAL A 309 -4.93 -4.75 -10.77
C VAL A 309 -5.04 -3.58 -9.79
N MET A 310 -4.21 -3.59 -8.75
CA MET A 310 -4.20 -2.56 -7.70
C MET A 310 -3.42 -1.35 -8.21
N GLN A 311 -4.12 -0.25 -8.47
CA GLN A 311 -3.59 0.87 -9.25
C GLN A 311 -3.87 2.24 -8.61
N ASP A 312 -4.26 2.27 -7.35
CA ASP A 312 -4.58 3.49 -6.61
C ASP A 312 -3.33 4.28 -6.22
N VAL A 313 -3.52 5.41 -5.53
CA VAL A 313 -2.43 6.34 -5.15
C VAL A 313 -1.38 5.64 -4.29
N TYR A 314 -1.78 4.76 -3.37
CA TYR A 314 -0.87 3.97 -2.55
C TYR A 314 0.12 3.16 -3.41
N PHE A 315 -0.39 2.35 -4.35
CA PHE A 315 0.42 1.47 -5.18
C PHE A 315 1.26 2.25 -6.20
N LYS A 316 0.71 3.32 -6.78
CA LYS A 316 1.45 4.23 -7.67
C LYS A 316 2.65 4.86 -6.97
N ASN A 317 2.44 5.44 -5.78
CA ASN A 317 3.49 6.07 -5.01
C ASN A 317 4.50 5.04 -4.50
N LEU A 318 4.05 3.95 -3.86
CA LEU A 318 4.92 2.89 -3.35
C LEU A 318 5.86 2.32 -4.44
N THR A 319 5.34 2.11 -5.66
CA THR A 319 6.14 1.59 -6.77
C THR A 319 7.18 2.60 -7.26
N ALA A 320 6.80 3.87 -7.41
CA ALA A 320 7.71 4.94 -7.82
C ALA A 320 8.77 5.24 -6.74
N ASP A 321 8.38 5.22 -5.47
CA ASP A 321 9.26 5.39 -4.32
C ASP A 321 10.24 4.21 -4.18
N ALA A 322 9.84 2.99 -4.57
CA ALA A 322 10.71 1.81 -4.69
C ALA A 322 11.63 1.81 -5.93
N GLY A 323 11.67 2.92 -6.68
CA GLY A 323 12.51 3.07 -7.88
C GLY A 323 11.96 2.39 -9.13
N ALA A 324 10.75 1.84 -9.11
CA ALA A 324 10.17 0.99 -10.15
C ALA A 324 9.09 1.70 -10.99
N ASN A 325 8.58 1.01 -12.02
CA ASN A 325 7.42 1.41 -12.81
C ASN A 325 6.19 0.56 -12.44
N LEU A 326 5.03 1.18 -12.18
CA LEU A 326 3.78 0.43 -12.02
C LEU A 326 3.19 0.05 -13.38
N THR A 327 2.97 -1.24 -13.60
CA THR A 327 2.29 -1.77 -14.79
C THR A 327 0.77 -1.77 -14.56
N ILE A 328 0.06 -1.05 -15.41
CA ILE A 328 -1.42 -1.01 -15.44
C ILE A 328 -1.88 -1.54 -16.80
N PRO A 329 -2.50 -2.73 -16.89
CA PRO A 329 -2.98 -3.26 -18.16
C PRO A 329 -4.13 -2.41 -18.74
N THR A 330 -3.96 -1.97 -19.97
CA THR A 330 -4.83 -0.96 -20.61
C THR A 330 -6.13 -1.51 -21.22
N ILE A 331 -6.38 -2.82 -21.12
CA ILE A 331 -7.51 -3.52 -21.77
C ILE A 331 -8.04 -4.58 -20.80
N ALA A 332 -9.36 -4.70 -20.65
CA ALA A 332 -10.07 -5.76 -19.91
C ALA A 332 -9.67 -5.89 -18.41
N GLN A 333 -10.00 -4.88 -17.61
CA GLN A 333 -9.97 -4.96 -16.14
C GLN A 333 -11.41 -4.91 -15.57
N PRO A 334 -11.76 -5.70 -14.55
CA PRO A 334 -11.03 -6.87 -14.05
C PRO A 334 -11.10 -8.04 -15.05
N GLY A 335 -10.07 -8.89 -15.07
CA GLY A 335 -9.89 -9.99 -16.03
C GLY A 335 -9.94 -11.37 -15.38
N ASP A 336 -10.45 -12.38 -16.09
CA ASP A 336 -10.30 -13.78 -15.67
C ASP A 336 -8.81 -14.20 -15.66
N PRO A 337 -8.43 -15.34 -15.05
CA PRO A 337 -7.02 -15.75 -14.97
C PRO A 337 -6.31 -15.86 -16.33
N SER A 338 -7.02 -16.25 -17.40
CA SER A 338 -6.44 -16.40 -18.75
C SER A 338 -6.19 -15.04 -19.44
N THR A 339 -7.05 -14.05 -19.13
CA THR A 339 -6.90 -12.64 -19.51
C THR A 339 -5.76 -12.00 -18.71
N MET A 340 -5.70 -12.21 -17.39
CA MET A 340 -4.65 -11.67 -16.54
C MET A 340 -3.27 -12.21 -16.92
N ARG A 341 -3.15 -13.52 -17.20
CA ARG A 341 -1.93 -14.14 -17.73
C ARG A 341 -1.36 -13.40 -18.96
N ALA A 342 -2.22 -12.95 -19.88
CA ALA A 342 -1.80 -12.21 -21.07
C ALA A 342 -1.37 -10.76 -20.76
N GLN A 343 -1.93 -10.16 -19.71
CA GLN A 343 -1.63 -8.81 -19.25
C GLN A 343 -0.27 -8.72 -18.51
N LEU A 344 0.15 -9.79 -17.83
CA LEU A 344 1.43 -9.86 -17.10
C LEU A 344 2.67 -10.00 -18.00
N THR A 345 2.52 -9.95 -19.33
CA THR A 345 3.60 -10.17 -20.32
C THR A 345 4.81 -9.24 -20.17
N ASN A 346 4.63 -8.04 -19.61
CA ASN A 346 5.69 -7.06 -19.37
C ASN A 346 6.08 -6.90 -17.88
N SER A 347 5.58 -7.75 -16.98
CA SER A 347 5.92 -7.71 -15.56
C SER A 347 7.33 -8.26 -15.32
N SER A 348 8.20 -7.44 -14.73
CA SER A 348 9.47 -7.86 -14.12
C SER A 348 9.25 -8.58 -12.80
N LEU A 349 8.21 -8.16 -12.06
CA LEU A 349 7.87 -8.62 -10.72
C LEU A 349 6.35 -8.55 -10.54
N VAL A 350 5.76 -9.58 -9.92
CA VAL A 350 4.32 -9.64 -9.63
C VAL A 350 4.10 -9.80 -8.13
N VAL A 351 3.24 -8.98 -7.54
CA VAL A 351 2.81 -9.10 -6.14
C VAL A 351 1.32 -9.43 -6.11
N ASP A 352 0.97 -10.62 -5.62
CA ASP A 352 -0.40 -11.09 -5.52
C ASP A 352 -0.93 -11.00 -4.07
N PHE A 353 -2.00 -10.23 -3.92
CA PHE A 353 -2.76 -10.00 -2.69
C PHE A 353 -3.93 -10.99 -2.54
N THR A 354 -4.01 -12.02 -3.39
CA THR A 354 -4.99 -13.10 -3.26
C THR A 354 -4.69 -13.96 -2.03
N GLU A 355 -5.62 -14.00 -1.08
CA GLU A 355 -5.55 -14.88 0.09
C GLU A 355 -5.80 -16.33 -0.33
N LEU A 356 -4.71 -17.09 -0.50
CA LEU A 356 -4.75 -18.54 -0.72
C LEU A 356 -4.36 -19.27 0.57
N VAL A 357 -5.21 -20.21 1.00
CA VAL A 357 -4.94 -21.15 2.09
C VAL A 357 -4.43 -22.50 1.58
N ALA A 358 -3.84 -23.32 2.45
CA ALA A 358 -3.43 -24.68 2.10
C ALA A 358 -4.66 -25.56 1.72
N PRO A 359 -4.55 -26.47 0.73
CA PRO A 359 -3.36 -26.84 -0.03
C PRO A 359 -3.06 -25.94 -1.26
N ASN A 360 -3.89 -24.92 -1.52
CA ASN A 360 -3.81 -24.11 -2.75
C ASN A 360 -2.73 -23.02 -2.69
N ASN A 361 -2.17 -22.70 -1.52
CA ASN A 361 -1.04 -21.76 -1.37
C ASN A 361 0.30 -22.37 -1.83
N THR A 362 0.44 -22.70 -3.12
CA THR A 362 1.69 -23.18 -3.73
C THR A 362 1.95 -22.55 -5.10
N PHE A 363 3.22 -22.37 -5.45
CA PHE A 363 3.61 -21.80 -6.77
C PHE A 363 3.00 -22.60 -7.93
N LYS A 364 3.01 -23.93 -7.83
CA LYS A 364 2.41 -24.81 -8.84
C LYS A 364 0.90 -24.60 -8.97
N TYR A 365 0.16 -24.45 -7.87
CA TYR A 365 -1.28 -24.18 -7.94
C TYR A 365 -1.56 -22.84 -8.62
N TRP A 366 -0.80 -21.79 -8.28
CA TRP A 366 -0.94 -20.48 -8.92
C TRP A 366 -0.66 -20.54 -10.42
N ASN A 367 0.39 -21.22 -10.83
CA ASN A 367 0.74 -21.42 -12.25
C ASN A 367 -0.34 -22.25 -13.01
N ASP A 368 -1.00 -23.20 -12.35
CA ASP A 368 -2.14 -23.98 -12.88
C ASP A 368 -3.38 -23.09 -13.05
N PHE A 369 -3.72 -22.32 -12.00
CA PHE A 369 -4.84 -21.39 -11.92
C PHE A 369 -4.74 -20.25 -12.94
N MET A 370 -3.55 -19.67 -13.09
CA MET A 370 -3.19 -18.69 -14.11
C MET A 370 -3.02 -19.29 -15.52
N GLN A 371 -3.19 -20.62 -15.66
CA GLN A 371 -3.06 -21.34 -16.93
C GLN A 371 -1.71 -21.15 -17.65
N TYR A 372 -0.63 -21.01 -16.87
CA TYR A 372 0.73 -21.19 -17.34
C TYR A 372 1.02 -22.69 -17.52
N ILE A 373 0.46 -23.58 -16.69
CA ILE A 373 0.53 -25.04 -16.92
C ILE A 373 -0.47 -25.45 -18.01
N GLN A 374 0.03 -25.90 -19.17
CA GLN A 374 -0.80 -26.41 -20.28
C GLN A 374 -0.37 -27.81 -20.73
N PRO A 375 -1.03 -28.89 -20.29
CA PRO A 375 -0.63 -30.27 -20.61
C PRO A 375 -0.92 -30.71 -22.06
N ASN A 376 -1.73 -29.95 -22.81
CA ASN A 376 -2.34 -30.37 -24.08
C ASN A 376 -1.81 -29.64 -25.32
N MET A 377 -0.62 -29.02 -25.25
CA MET A 377 0.01 -28.29 -26.37
C MET A 377 0.48 -29.26 -27.47
N THR A 378 -0.17 -29.25 -28.64
CA THR A 378 0.04 -30.23 -29.71
C THR A 378 1.09 -29.82 -30.75
N ASN A 379 2.37 -30.15 -30.49
CA ASN A 379 3.47 -30.30 -31.47
C ASN A 379 3.79 -29.13 -32.46
N ALA A 380 3.17 -27.96 -32.31
CA ALA A 380 3.46 -26.77 -33.13
C ALA A 380 4.31 -25.71 -32.40
N ALA A 381 4.42 -25.80 -31.07
CA ALA A 381 5.23 -24.92 -30.23
C ALA A 381 6.61 -25.54 -29.99
N ASN A 382 7.68 -24.84 -30.38
CA ASN A 382 9.06 -25.33 -30.30
C ASN A 382 9.68 -25.01 -28.95
N THR A 383 10.57 -25.88 -28.43
CA THR A 383 11.57 -25.61 -27.36
C THR A 383 11.02 -25.20 -25.98
N ALA A 384 10.22 -24.13 -25.92
CA ALA A 384 9.50 -23.68 -24.73
C ALA A 384 8.73 -24.83 -24.05
N PHE A 385 8.01 -25.62 -24.85
CA PHE A 385 7.30 -26.81 -24.37
C PHE A 385 8.23 -27.88 -23.77
N ASP A 386 9.42 -28.11 -24.35
CA ASP A 386 10.39 -29.09 -23.84
C ASP A 386 11.09 -28.60 -22.56
N ASN A 387 11.33 -27.30 -22.44
CA ASN A 387 11.83 -26.66 -21.22
C ASN A 387 10.77 -26.73 -20.10
N ALA A 388 9.54 -26.29 -20.38
CA ALA A 388 8.44 -26.35 -19.43
C ALA A 388 8.17 -27.80 -18.96
N LYS A 389 8.28 -28.79 -19.86
CA LYS A 389 8.16 -30.21 -19.54
C LYS A 389 9.27 -30.72 -18.62
N GLN A 390 10.50 -30.21 -18.73
CA GLN A 390 11.58 -30.48 -17.76
C GLN A 390 11.29 -29.83 -16.39
N HIS A 391 10.60 -28.68 -16.38
CA HIS A 391 10.20 -27.94 -15.18
C HIS A 391 8.75 -28.22 -14.73
N GLY A 392 8.21 -29.42 -14.99
CA GLY A 392 6.91 -29.86 -14.44
C GLY A 392 5.67 -29.14 -14.99
N GLY A 393 5.81 -28.41 -16.09
CA GLY A 393 4.78 -27.59 -16.75
C GLY A 393 4.93 -26.08 -16.52
N LEU A 394 6.01 -25.62 -15.88
CA LEU A 394 6.25 -24.21 -15.51
C LEU A 394 7.17 -23.52 -16.53
N TYR A 395 6.92 -22.24 -16.85
CA TYR A 395 7.67 -21.46 -17.84
C TYR A 395 8.99 -20.85 -17.31
N ILE A 396 9.69 -21.57 -16.43
CA ILE A 396 10.94 -21.13 -15.79
C ILE A 396 12.08 -21.12 -16.82
N ASN A 397 12.93 -20.09 -16.80
CA ASN A 397 14.02 -19.84 -17.76
C ASN A 397 13.60 -19.75 -19.25
N ASP A 398 12.30 -19.70 -19.56
CA ASP A 398 11.82 -19.76 -20.94
C ASP A 398 11.95 -18.40 -21.67
N PRO A 399 12.56 -18.35 -22.87
CA PRO A 399 12.73 -17.10 -23.62
C PRO A 399 11.40 -16.45 -24.09
N GLU A 400 10.31 -17.20 -24.20
CA GLU A 400 8.99 -16.68 -24.62
C GLU A 400 8.08 -16.29 -23.43
N ALA A 401 8.47 -16.61 -22.18
CA ALA A 401 7.74 -16.27 -20.96
C ALA A 401 7.74 -14.76 -20.62
N PRO A 402 6.86 -14.29 -19.71
CA PRO A 402 7.05 -12.99 -19.07
C PRO A 402 8.34 -12.97 -18.22
N PRO A 403 8.97 -11.80 -17.99
CA PRO A 403 10.21 -11.72 -17.22
C PRO A 403 10.09 -12.27 -15.78
N PHE A 404 8.95 -12.10 -15.11
CA PHE A 404 8.79 -12.59 -13.73
C PHE A 404 8.77 -14.13 -13.61
N GLU A 405 8.21 -14.87 -14.57
CA GLU A 405 8.25 -16.35 -14.59
C GLU A 405 9.66 -16.86 -14.90
N ARG A 406 10.39 -16.22 -15.82
CA ARG A 406 11.80 -16.54 -16.09
C ARG A 406 12.67 -16.43 -14.85
N ASN A 407 12.52 -15.32 -14.14
CA ASN A 407 13.44 -14.87 -13.11
C ASN A 407 13.00 -15.25 -11.70
N LEU A 408 11.91 -16.03 -11.55
CA LEU A 408 11.29 -16.40 -10.28
C LEU A 408 11.00 -15.17 -9.42
N GLN A 409 10.06 -14.34 -9.88
CA GLN A 409 9.67 -13.07 -9.27
C GLN A 409 8.15 -12.96 -9.05
N LEU A 410 7.55 -14.03 -8.52
CA LEU A 410 6.19 -14.01 -8.02
C LEU A 410 6.19 -13.92 -6.50
N TRP A 411 5.52 -12.91 -5.98
CA TRP A 411 5.52 -12.54 -4.56
C TRP A 411 4.10 -12.54 -4.00
N ARG A 412 3.97 -12.89 -2.72
CA ARG A 412 2.73 -12.71 -1.95
C ARG A 412 2.98 -11.89 -0.68
N VAL A 413 1.93 -11.33 -0.10
CA VAL A 413 1.99 -10.50 1.14
C VAL A 413 1.89 -11.30 2.46
N ASP A 414 1.94 -12.62 2.38
CA ASP A 414 1.81 -13.57 3.49
C ASP A 414 3.17 -14.04 4.06
N ARG A 415 4.22 -13.20 4.00
CA ARG A 415 5.55 -13.57 4.56
C ARG A 415 5.51 -13.72 6.07
N THR A 416 4.83 -12.80 6.75
CA THR A 416 4.43 -12.91 8.15
C THR A 416 2.92 -13.10 8.18
N ALA A 417 2.44 -14.09 8.93
CA ALA A 417 1.02 -14.43 9.02
C ALA A 417 0.66 -14.96 10.43
N SER A 418 -0.63 -15.09 10.74
CA SER A 418 -1.09 -15.86 11.91
C SER A 418 -0.86 -17.37 11.72
N SER A 419 -0.99 -18.15 12.79
CA SER A 419 -1.02 -19.63 12.73
C SER A 419 -2.08 -20.17 11.77
N ASP A 420 -3.14 -19.39 11.58
CA ASP A 420 -4.35 -19.76 10.85
C ASP A 420 -4.29 -19.26 9.39
N GLY A 421 -3.19 -18.61 9.00
CA GLY A 421 -2.91 -18.19 7.63
C GLY A 421 -3.47 -16.83 7.22
N ALA A 422 -3.72 -15.91 8.17
CA ALA A 422 -4.10 -14.53 7.85
C ALA A 422 -2.88 -13.62 7.71
N ASP A 423 -2.82 -12.82 6.65
CA ASP A 423 -1.65 -12.04 6.23
C ASP A 423 -1.42 -10.80 7.14
N ASP A 424 -0.25 -10.69 7.79
CA ASP A 424 0.11 -9.58 8.71
C ASP A 424 0.20 -8.23 7.99
N PHE A 425 0.33 -8.23 6.66
CA PHE A 425 0.23 -7.01 5.85
C PHE A 425 -1.08 -6.24 6.13
N TRP A 426 -2.20 -6.92 6.36
CA TRP A 426 -3.45 -6.22 6.68
C TRP A 426 -3.41 -5.54 8.05
N THR A 427 -2.68 -6.11 9.01
CA THR A 427 -2.54 -5.57 10.36
C THR A 427 -1.54 -4.42 10.41
N ARG A 428 -0.34 -4.57 9.80
CA ARG A 428 0.77 -3.60 9.91
C ARG A 428 1.14 -2.85 8.63
N GLY A 429 0.81 -3.35 7.44
CA GLY A 429 1.31 -2.79 6.17
C GLY A 429 0.95 -1.33 5.91
N LEU A 430 -0.18 -0.86 6.46
CA LEU A 430 -0.60 0.55 6.38
C LEU A 430 0.08 1.43 7.44
N ALA A 431 0.36 0.88 8.63
CA ALA A 431 1.06 1.55 9.72
C ALA A 431 2.58 1.60 9.50
N ARG A 432 3.14 0.62 8.77
CA ARG A 432 4.57 0.44 8.48
C ARG A 432 4.86 0.36 6.97
N PRO A 433 4.53 1.40 6.18
CA PRO A 433 4.83 1.45 4.76
C PRO A 433 6.35 1.50 4.49
N ASP A 434 7.16 1.86 5.48
CA ASP A 434 8.63 1.83 5.42
C ASP A 434 9.17 0.40 5.27
N LEU A 435 8.55 -0.57 5.96
CA LEU A 435 8.87 -1.98 5.79
C LEU A 435 8.41 -2.50 4.41
N MET A 436 7.19 -2.15 3.99
CA MET A 436 6.67 -2.55 2.67
C MET A 436 7.51 -1.97 1.51
N LEU A 437 7.99 -0.73 1.65
CA LEU A 437 8.89 -0.11 0.67
C LEU A 437 10.23 -0.85 0.60
N LEU A 438 10.84 -1.16 1.74
CA LEU A 438 12.14 -1.83 1.81
C LEU A 438 12.06 -3.30 1.34
N ASP A 439 10.98 -4.01 1.68
CA ASP A 439 10.63 -5.31 1.11
C ASP A 439 10.57 -5.25 -0.43
N LEU A 440 9.89 -4.25 -1.00
CA LEU A 440 9.72 -4.09 -2.45
C LEU A 440 11.02 -3.69 -3.17
N VAL A 441 11.94 -3.01 -2.49
CA VAL A 441 13.30 -2.75 -3.01
C VAL A 441 14.14 -4.03 -3.02
N VAL A 442 14.12 -4.80 -1.93
CA VAL A 442 14.89 -6.06 -1.81
C VAL A 442 14.34 -7.17 -2.71
N ALA A 443 13.03 -7.19 -2.96
CA ALA A 443 12.42 -8.11 -3.92
C ALA A 443 12.93 -7.85 -5.36
N GLN A 444 13.06 -6.58 -5.77
CA GLN A 444 13.65 -6.22 -7.06
C GLN A 444 15.17 -6.48 -7.14
N TYR A 445 15.87 -6.35 -6.01
CA TYR A 445 17.32 -6.29 -5.89
C TYR A 445 17.80 -7.03 -4.62
N PRO A 446 17.95 -8.37 -4.67
CA PRO A 446 18.38 -9.16 -3.50
C PRO A 446 19.79 -8.83 -3.00
N ASP A 447 20.59 -8.13 -3.81
CA ASP A 447 21.93 -7.61 -3.49
C ASP A 447 21.92 -6.18 -2.91
N TYR A 448 20.74 -5.57 -2.69
CA TYR A 448 20.62 -4.23 -2.10
C TYR A 448 21.20 -4.20 -0.68
N PRO A 449 22.15 -3.28 -0.38
CA PRO A 449 22.90 -3.29 0.87
C PRO A 449 22.05 -2.86 2.08
N GLY A 450 22.38 -3.43 3.25
CA GLY A 450 21.75 -3.11 4.53
C GLY A 450 21.30 -4.34 5.33
N GLY A 451 21.15 -5.51 4.70
CA GLY A 451 20.83 -6.76 5.40
C GLY A 451 19.39 -6.81 5.94
N HIS A 452 18.42 -6.39 5.13
CA HIS A 452 17.00 -6.38 5.50
C HIS A 452 16.39 -7.79 5.54
N THR A 453 15.47 -8.04 6.47
CA THR A 453 14.67 -9.26 6.55
C THR A 453 13.24 -8.93 6.15
N ARG A 454 12.75 -9.54 5.05
CA ARG A 454 11.40 -9.26 4.52
C ARG A 454 10.31 -9.54 5.56
N VAL A 455 9.33 -8.64 5.62
CA VAL A 455 8.27 -8.67 6.65
C VAL A 455 6.92 -9.06 6.04
N PHE A 456 6.61 -8.57 4.85
CA PHE A 456 5.36 -8.81 4.13
C PHE A 456 5.58 -9.62 2.85
N LEU A 457 6.60 -9.33 2.05
CA LEU A 457 6.83 -9.99 0.76
C LEU A 457 7.52 -11.35 0.91
N ARG A 458 6.81 -12.40 0.48
CA ARG A 458 7.27 -13.79 0.43
C ARG A 458 7.61 -14.16 -1.00
N ASP A 459 8.77 -14.78 -1.20
CA ASP A 459 9.14 -15.34 -2.50
C ASP A 459 8.32 -16.60 -2.74
N PHE A 460 7.17 -16.41 -3.40
CA PHE A 460 6.22 -17.49 -3.61
C PHE A 460 6.75 -18.46 -4.67
N SER A 461 7.51 -17.95 -5.65
CA SER A 461 8.21 -18.70 -6.68
C SER A 461 9.28 -19.67 -6.16
N ASP A 462 10.10 -19.26 -5.18
CA ASP A 462 11.07 -20.14 -4.50
C ASP A 462 10.39 -21.12 -3.51
N ASN A 463 9.08 -20.97 -3.29
CA ASN A 463 8.31 -21.67 -2.25
C ASN A 463 8.79 -21.33 -0.83
N GLU A 464 9.21 -20.08 -0.60
CA GLU A 464 9.53 -19.58 0.74
C GLU A 464 8.33 -19.80 1.67
N ALA A 465 8.59 -20.21 2.92
CA ALA A 465 7.54 -20.43 3.91
C ALA A 465 7.11 -19.11 4.59
N SER A 466 5.83 -19.00 4.91
CA SER A 466 5.33 -17.99 5.84
C SER A 466 5.90 -18.22 7.24
N GLN A 467 6.12 -17.15 8.01
CA GLN A 467 6.50 -17.20 9.42
C GLN A 467 5.39 -16.62 10.30
N THR A 468 5.32 -17.05 11.55
CA THR A 468 4.52 -16.37 12.57
C THR A 468 5.23 -15.12 13.08
N ALA A 469 4.45 -14.16 13.56
CA ALA A 469 4.96 -12.94 14.18
C ALA A 469 5.74 -13.24 15.47
N ASP A 470 7.05 -12.92 15.50
CA ASP A 470 7.85 -12.90 16.73
C ASP A 470 7.65 -11.56 17.47
N ALA A 471 7.24 -11.64 18.74
CA ALA A 471 6.97 -10.46 19.57
C ALA A 471 8.19 -9.54 19.76
N ALA A 472 9.42 -10.07 19.73
CA ALA A 472 10.63 -9.26 19.90
C ALA A 472 10.92 -8.38 18.67
N SER A 473 10.65 -8.87 17.46
CA SER A 473 10.79 -8.11 16.22
C SER A 473 9.51 -7.37 15.77
N TYR A 474 8.34 -7.69 16.35
CA TYR A 474 7.06 -7.11 15.92
C TYR A 474 6.92 -5.61 16.21
N GLY A 475 7.46 -5.14 17.34
CA GLY A 475 7.51 -3.72 17.73
C GLY A 475 6.51 -3.25 18.79
N CYS A 476 5.93 -4.16 19.59
CA CYS A 476 4.91 -3.89 20.62
C CYS A 476 5.30 -2.75 21.60
N GLY A 477 4.69 -1.57 21.45
CA GLY A 477 4.88 -0.39 22.29
C GLY A 477 6.22 0.33 22.15
N VAL A 478 7.05 -0.02 21.14
CA VAL A 478 8.48 0.36 21.14
C VAL A 478 8.78 1.63 20.33
N ALA A 479 8.22 2.76 20.76
CA ALA A 479 8.49 4.09 20.17
C ALA A 479 9.98 4.44 20.07
N THR A 480 10.82 3.92 20.97
CA THR A 480 12.26 4.21 21.04
C THR A 480 13.10 3.45 20.02
N ASN A 481 12.78 2.18 19.73
CA ASN A 481 13.71 1.25 19.06
C ASN A 481 13.34 0.90 17.61
N LEU A 482 12.36 1.59 17.01
CA LEU A 482 12.07 1.49 15.59
C LEU A 482 13.36 1.76 14.77
N ALA A 483 13.82 0.75 14.05
CA ALA A 483 14.99 0.85 13.19
C ALA A 483 14.71 1.81 12.02
N ILE A 484 15.63 2.74 11.80
CA ILE A 484 15.58 3.72 10.71
C ILE A 484 16.51 3.19 9.61
N ALA A 485 16.02 3.13 8.37
CA ALA A 485 16.85 2.77 7.22
C ALA A 485 18.10 3.66 7.14
N SER A 486 19.26 3.06 6.90
CA SER A 486 20.50 3.80 6.65
C SER A 486 20.62 4.12 5.16
N LYS A 487 21.11 5.33 4.84
CA LYS A 487 21.27 5.77 3.44
C LYS A 487 22.29 4.89 2.71
N GLN A 488 21.88 4.33 1.58
CA GLN A 488 22.73 3.47 0.75
C GLN A 488 23.30 4.22 -0.45
N SER A 489 24.28 3.58 -1.10
CA SER A 489 24.70 3.88 -2.47
C SER A 489 24.68 2.57 -3.23
N TYR A 490 24.02 2.55 -4.39
CA TYR A 490 23.67 1.31 -5.10
C TYR A 490 23.65 1.56 -6.62
N SER A 491 23.83 0.50 -7.40
CA SER A 491 23.89 0.53 -8.87
C SER A 491 23.50 -0.83 -9.43
N ASN A 492 22.61 -0.88 -10.42
CA ASN A 492 22.22 -2.12 -11.09
C ASN A 492 22.03 -1.92 -12.59
N HIS A 493 22.87 -2.61 -13.37
CA HIS A 493 22.86 -2.57 -14.84
C HIS A 493 22.29 -3.84 -15.46
N THR A 494 21.63 -4.70 -14.67
CA THR A 494 21.15 -6.02 -15.11
C THR A 494 19.73 -5.92 -15.66
N ALA A 495 19.57 -6.19 -16.95
CA ALA A 495 18.26 -6.35 -17.58
C ALA A 495 17.56 -7.63 -17.09
N ASP A 496 16.25 -7.53 -16.83
CA ASP A 496 15.34 -8.65 -16.52
C ASP A 496 14.82 -9.35 -17.79
N SER A 497 14.87 -8.63 -18.91
CA SER A 497 14.65 -9.11 -20.25
C SER A 497 15.96 -9.70 -20.79
N PRO A 498 16.00 -10.99 -21.19
CA PRO A 498 17.23 -11.61 -21.66
C PRO A 498 17.72 -10.91 -22.92
N SER A 499 19.04 -10.82 -23.08
CA SER A 499 19.67 -10.20 -24.25
C SER A 499 19.43 -11.08 -25.50
N ILE A 500 18.30 -10.85 -26.17
CA ILE A 500 17.94 -11.52 -27.43
C ILE A 500 19.04 -11.21 -28.44
N THR A 501 19.95 -12.16 -28.65
CA THR A 501 21.00 -12.05 -29.64
C THR A 501 20.34 -12.24 -31.01
N PHE A 502 20.03 -11.12 -31.67
CA PHE A 502 19.37 -11.10 -32.97
C PHE A 502 20.25 -11.74 -34.05
N SER A 503 20.16 -13.06 -34.17
CA SER A 503 20.40 -13.74 -35.44
C SER A 503 19.53 -13.07 -36.51
N SER A 504 20.05 -12.94 -37.74
CA SER A 504 19.39 -12.22 -38.85
C SER A 504 18.14 -12.91 -39.40
N THR A 505 17.59 -13.89 -38.68
CA THR A 505 16.36 -14.62 -38.96
C THR A 505 15.53 -14.71 -37.67
N LEU A 506 14.61 -13.77 -37.44
CA LEU A 506 13.57 -13.97 -36.43
C LEU A 506 12.70 -15.18 -36.82
N SER A 507 12.34 -15.99 -35.83
CA SER A 507 11.32 -17.03 -36.00
C SER A 507 9.94 -16.38 -36.16
N LEU A 508 9.02 -17.06 -36.86
CA LEU A 508 7.65 -16.56 -37.04
C LEU A 508 6.90 -16.33 -35.70
N PRO A 509 7.05 -17.18 -34.65
CA PRO A 509 6.51 -16.91 -33.32
C PRO A 509 7.01 -15.60 -32.69
N ALA A 510 8.32 -15.29 -32.76
CA ALA A 510 8.88 -14.07 -32.18
C ALA A 510 8.31 -12.78 -32.82
N ILE A 511 7.95 -12.84 -34.11
CA ILE A 511 7.26 -11.75 -34.82
C ILE A 511 5.81 -11.58 -34.32
N ILE A 512 5.15 -12.68 -33.91
CA ILE A 512 3.77 -12.68 -33.41
C ILE A 512 3.70 -12.22 -31.95
N GLY A 513 4.63 -12.64 -31.08
CA GLY A 513 4.69 -12.17 -29.68
C GLY A 513 4.74 -10.64 -29.56
N LEU A 514 5.58 -10.01 -30.40
CA LEU A 514 5.68 -8.55 -30.51
C LEU A 514 4.39 -7.84 -30.99
N SER A 515 3.46 -8.56 -31.62
CA SER A 515 2.21 -8.00 -32.15
C SER A 515 1.06 -7.99 -31.13
N VAL A 516 1.13 -8.83 -30.10
CA VAL A 516 0.08 -8.96 -29.06
C VAL A 516 0.42 -8.11 -27.83
N GLY A 517 1.69 -8.12 -27.37
CA GLY A 517 2.16 -7.39 -26.19
C GLY A 517 2.40 -5.88 -26.39
N GLY A 518 1.53 -5.17 -27.11
CA GLY A 518 1.60 -3.71 -27.29
C GLY A 518 2.72 -3.17 -28.21
N GLY A 519 3.57 -4.03 -28.79
CA GLY A 519 4.74 -3.64 -29.60
C GLY A 519 4.46 -2.93 -30.93
N LEU A 520 3.18 -2.74 -31.31
CA LEU A 520 2.78 -2.08 -32.56
C LEU A 520 3.34 -0.64 -32.71
N VAL A 521 3.47 0.11 -31.61
CA VAL A 521 4.06 1.46 -31.64
C VAL A 521 5.54 1.42 -32.03
N ALA A 522 6.31 0.52 -31.43
CA ALA A 522 7.74 0.36 -31.73
C ALA A 522 7.97 -0.09 -33.18
N ILE A 523 7.19 -1.07 -33.66
CA ILE A 523 7.27 -1.56 -35.04
C ILE A 523 6.89 -0.44 -36.04
N ALA A 524 5.87 0.37 -35.74
CA ALA A 524 5.50 1.52 -36.58
C ALA A 524 6.61 2.57 -36.65
N CYS A 525 7.27 2.90 -35.54
CA CYS A 525 8.41 3.84 -35.51
C CYS A 525 9.63 3.31 -36.30
N ILE A 526 9.96 2.02 -36.17
CA ILE A 526 11.04 1.37 -36.93
C ILE A 526 10.72 1.33 -38.43
N ALA A 527 9.49 1.00 -38.81
CA ALA A 527 9.05 1.03 -40.20
C ALA A 527 9.10 2.45 -40.80
N ALA A 528 8.64 3.47 -40.06
CA ALA A 528 8.66 4.86 -40.50
C ALA A 528 10.09 5.41 -40.71
N SER A 529 11.02 5.08 -39.81
CA SER A 529 12.43 5.45 -39.94
C SER A 529 13.12 4.71 -41.09
N ALA A 530 12.87 3.41 -41.28
CA ALA A 530 13.36 2.65 -42.44
C ALA A 530 12.83 3.18 -43.78
N VAL A 531 11.55 3.56 -43.85
CA VAL A 531 10.93 4.12 -45.07
C VAL A 531 11.45 5.53 -45.38
N THR A 532 11.63 6.39 -44.38
CA THR A 532 12.17 7.75 -44.58
C THR A 532 13.65 7.73 -44.97
N LEU A 533 14.46 6.85 -44.36
CA LEU A 533 15.86 6.61 -44.77
C LEU A 533 15.92 6.08 -46.21
N SER A 534 15.06 5.11 -46.55
CA SER A 534 14.96 4.56 -47.91
C SER A 534 14.58 5.63 -48.95
N LYS A 535 13.64 6.55 -48.63
CA LYS A 535 13.32 7.70 -49.49
C LYS A 535 14.52 8.65 -49.66
N LYS A 536 15.24 8.98 -48.58
CA LYS A 536 16.46 9.80 -48.63
C LYS A 536 17.54 9.18 -49.52
N ILE A 537 17.74 7.86 -49.46
CA ILE A 537 18.72 7.14 -50.28
C ILE A 537 18.28 7.09 -51.75
N LYS A 538 17.01 6.77 -52.02
CA LYS A 538 16.48 6.64 -53.39
C LYS A 538 16.50 7.97 -54.15
N ASN A 539 16.29 9.10 -53.47
CA ASN A 539 16.36 10.44 -54.05
C ASN A 539 17.81 10.93 -54.33
N ARG A 540 18.85 10.26 -53.83
CA ARG A 540 20.26 10.61 -54.11
C ARG A 540 20.83 10.02 -55.42
N LYS A 541 20.04 9.30 -56.23
CA LYS A 541 20.49 8.67 -57.48
C LYS A 541 19.79 9.20 -58.75
N ARG A 542 19.88 10.51 -59.00
CA ARG A 542 19.70 11.13 -60.32
C ARG A 542 20.54 12.40 -60.47
N PHE A 543 21.77 12.25 -60.96
CA PHE A 543 22.46 13.25 -61.77
C PHE A 543 23.39 12.50 -62.74
N THR A 544 23.23 12.75 -64.04
CA THR A 544 24.05 12.18 -65.13
C THR A 544 25.04 13.22 -65.64
N ARG A 545 26.15 12.76 -66.21
CA ARG A 545 27.25 13.60 -66.72
C ARG A 545 26.78 14.67 -67.70
N LEU A 546 27.46 15.81 -67.65
CA LEU A 546 27.94 16.55 -68.83
C LEU A 546 29.46 16.74 -68.71
N THR A 547 30.10 17.27 -69.75
CA THR A 547 31.54 17.06 -70.01
C THR A 547 32.35 18.34 -70.22
N ASP A 548 33.66 18.18 -69.96
CA ASP A 548 34.79 18.79 -70.69
C ASP A 548 35.46 20.08 -70.15
N VAL A 549 36.73 20.23 -70.55
CA VAL A 549 37.67 21.39 -70.52
C VAL A 549 37.94 22.13 -69.19
N GLY A 550 39.06 21.76 -68.55
CA GLY A 550 40.22 22.66 -68.29
C GLY A 550 40.15 23.79 -67.23
N GLY A 551 41.33 24.23 -66.79
CA GLY A 551 41.54 25.56 -66.20
C GLY A 551 41.89 25.64 -64.71
N GLU A 552 43.09 26.18 -64.46
CA GLU A 552 43.62 26.96 -63.31
C GLU A 552 42.59 27.38 -62.23
N ALA A 553 42.78 27.13 -60.92
CA ALA A 553 43.89 27.52 -60.00
C ALA A 553 43.84 28.98 -59.51
N PHE A 554 43.30 29.21 -58.31
CA PHE A 554 43.64 30.25 -57.32
C PHE A 554 42.91 29.86 -55.99
N ASP A 555 43.59 29.31 -55.00
CA ASP A 555 44.30 29.97 -53.87
C ASP A 555 43.37 30.47 -52.73
N MET A 556 43.90 30.47 -51.51
CA MET A 556 43.24 30.83 -50.23
C MET A 556 43.80 32.23 -49.80
N PRO A 557 44.05 32.60 -48.51
CA PRO A 557 43.58 32.11 -47.21
C PRO A 557 43.20 33.16 -46.14
N ARG A 558 42.51 32.70 -45.07
CA ARG A 558 42.58 33.26 -43.68
C ARG A 558 42.03 34.71 -43.52
N HIS A 559 41.88 35.37 -42.36
CA HIS A 559 41.93 35.12 -40.89
C HIS A 559 41.10 36.26 -40.19
N SER A 560 40.88 36.42 -38.86
CA SER A 560 41.09 35.67 -37.60
C SER A 560 40.41 36.43 -36.44
N GLN A 561 40.08 35.75 -35.31
CA GLN A 561 39.94 36.33 -33.94
C GLN A 561 38.79 37.36 -33.71
N ALA A 562 38.38 37.72 -32.48
CA ALA A 562 38.33 37.08 -31.14
C ALA A 562 37.43 37.93 -30.18
N GLU A 563 37.17 37.45 -28.95
CA GLU A 563 36.83 38.26 -27.72
C GLU A 563 35.49 39.08 -27.74
N GLU A 564 34.82 39.47 -26.62
CA GLU A 564 34.89 39.08 -25.19
C GLU A 564 33.53 39.32 -24.44
N ALA A 565 33.53 38.96 -23.15
CA ALA A 565 32.63 39.16 -21.98
C ALA A 565 31.44 40.17 -21.91
N GLY A 566 30.52 39.86 -20.96
CA GLY A 566 29.64 40.78 -20.21
C GLY A 566 28.13 40.73 -20.54
N LEU A 567 27.16 41.14 -19.71
CA LEU A 567 26.91 41.19 -18.25
C LEU A 567 25.57 41.95 -18.05
N TYR A 568 24.61 41.39 -17.30
CA TYR A 568 23.43 42.02 -16.63
C TYR A 568 22.60 43.18 -17.27
N GLY A 569 21.28 42.96 -17.42
CA GLY A 569 20.27 43.75 -16.69
C GLY A 569 19.12 44.47 -17.44
N ARG A 570 17.88 44.29 -16.93
CA ARG A 570 16.65 45.11 -17.14
C ARG A 570 16.05 45.14 -18.58
N GLN A 571 14.80 45.55 -18.85
CA GLN A 571 13.78 46.19 -17.98
C GLN A 571 12.30 45.83 -18.32
N ASP A 572 11.44 46.00 -17.31
CA ASP A 572 9.97 46.15 -17.18
C ASP A 572 9.04 46.28 -18.42
N PHE A 573 7.82 45.73 -18.30
CA PHE A 573 6.57 46.35 -18.81
C PHE A 573 5.36 45.87 -17.98
N GLU A 574 4.33 46.71 -17.82
CA GLU A 574 3.22 46.58 -16.86
C GLU A 574 1.87 47.01 -17.50
N VAL A 575 0.73 46.64 -16.87
CA VAL A 575 -0.58 47.37 -16.92
C VAL A 575 -1.35 47.35 -18.29
N ASP A 576 -2.69 47.20 -18.40
CA ASP A 576 -3.81 47.29 -17.42
C ASP A 576 -5.09 46.45 -17.75
N ASP A 577 -6.03 46.46 -16.79
CA ASP A 577 -7.45 46.02 -16.67
C ASP A 577 -8.38 45.77 -17.91
N ILE A 578 -9.43 44.90 -17.95
CA ILE A 578 -10.57 44.57 -17.02
C ILE A 578 -11.72 45.66 -17.08
N PRO A 579 -13.08 45.44 -16.96
CA PRO A 579 -13.95 44.26 -16.66
C PRO A 579 -15.13 44.02 -17.70
N PRO A 580 -16.46 43.82 -17.42
CA PRO A 580 -17.19 42.63 -17.93
C PRO A 580 -18.69 42.81 -18.39
N THR A 581 -19.49 41.74 -18.26
CA THR A 581 -20.98 41.60 -18.19
C THR A 581 -21.75 41.07 -19.42
N GLY A 582 -22.74 40.20 -19.15
CA GLY A 582 -23.75 39.67 -20.08
C GLY A 582 -24.71 38.70 -19.36
N ARG A 583 -26.04 38.89 -19.46
CA ARG A 583 -27.03 38.19 -18.61
C ARG A 583 -28.43 38.03 -19.25
N PHE A 584 -28.77 36.83 -19.70
CA PHE A 584 -30.13 36.29 -19.97
C PHE A 584 -30.04 34.75 -19.71
N GLY A 585 -30.99 34.01 -19.11
CA GLY A 585 -32.42 33.85 -19.41
C GLY A 585 -32.61 32.59 -20.28
N GLY A 586 -33.54 31.64 -20.08
CA GLY A 586 -34.57 31.39 -19.06
C GLY A 586 -35.53 30.25 -19.52
N SER A 587 -36.30 29.62 -18.60
CA SER A 587 -37.23 28.47 -18.80
C SER A 587 -36.59 27.08 -19.11
N GLY A 588 -37.22 25.92 -18.87
CA GLY A 588 -38.37 25.66 -17.96
C GLY A 588 -39.42 24.62 -18.40
N ARG A 589 -39.22 23.31 -18.13
CA ARG A 589 -40.22 22.20 -17.96
C ARG A 589 -39.45 20.89 -17.62
N GLN A 590 -39.87 19.93 -16.76
CA GLN A 590 -41.10 19.11 -16.65
C GLN A 590 -41.33 18.20 -17.88
N MET A 591 -41.59 16.88 -17.82
CA MET A 591 -41.93 15.92 -16.75
C MET A 591 -41.06 14.63 -16.95
N SER A 592 -41.15 13.53 -16.19
CA SER A 592 -42.08 13.11 -15.12
C SER A 592 -41.40 12.21 -14.08
#